data_AF-A0A7J6VW17-F1
#
_entry.id   AF-A0A7J6VW17-F1
#
_cell.length_a   1.000
_cell.length_b   1.000
_cell.length_c   1.000
_cell.angle_alpha   90.00
_cell.angle_beta   90.00
_cell.angle_gamma   90.00
#
_symmetry.space_group_name_H-M   'P 1'
#
loop_
_entity.id
_entity.type
_entity.pdbx_description
1 polymer ?
#
loop_
_entity_poly.entity_id
_entity_poly.type
_entity_poly.pdbx_seq_one_letter_code
_entity_poly.pdbx_strand_id
1 'polypeptide(L)' 'MDEDKENAKRLAIIALLCVEHNPRARPMLSNVVKMLEGKIKLDTPVAPFYPDYYSSESSSMSDSRDY' A
#
# COMPACT_ATOMS: atom_id res chain seq x y z
N MET A 1 -21.04 -15.12 -1.95
CA MET A 1 -19.89 -15.70 -1.23
C MET A 1 -18.61 -15.62 -2.05
N ASP A 2 -18.48 -16.31 -3.19
CA ASP A 2 -17.25 -16.21 -4.01
C ASP A 2 -17.11 -14.85 -4.72
N GLU A 3 -18.21 -14.28 -5.18
CA GLU A 3 -18.24 -12.95 -5.79
C GLU A 3 -17.84 -11.85 -4.79
N ASP A 4 -18.36 -11.91 -3.56
CA ASP A 4 -18.00 -10.97 -2.49
C ASP A 4 -16.51 -11.04 -2.16
N LYS A 5 -15.94 -12.25 -2.15
CA LYS A 5 -14.51 -12.46 -1.92
C LYS A 5 -13.66 -11.87 -3.04
N GLU A 6 -14.07 -12.04 -4.29
CA GLU A 6 -13.36 -11.47 -5.43
C GLU A 6 -13.46 -9.93 -5.43
N ASN A 7 -14.64 -9.40 -5.11
CA ASN A 7 -14.85 -7.95 -4.94
C ASN A 7 -13.99 -7.38 -3.80
N ALA A 8 -13.95 -8.06 -2.65
CA ALA A 8 -13.11 -7.65 -1.52
C ALA A 8 -11.62 -7.67 -1.90
N LYS A 9 -11.16 -8.69 -2.62
CA LYS A 9 -9.78 -8.79 -3.11
C LYS A 9 -9.45 -7.64 -4.08
N ARG A 10 -10.35 -7.34 -5.01
CA ARG A 10 -10.23 -6.23 -5.96
C ARG A 10 -10.12 -4.89 -5.23
N LEU A 11 -11.00 -4.65 -4.26
CA LEU A 11 -11.00 -3.43 -3.44
C LEU A 11 -9.72 -3.31 -2.61
N ALA A 12 -9.24 -4.41 -2.02
CA ALA A 12 -8.00 -4.42 -1.26
C ALA A 12 -6.80 -4.04 -2.14
N ILE A 13 -6.70 -4.59 -3.36
CA ILE A 13 -5.64 -4.23 -4.30
C ILE A 13 -5.70 -2.73 -4.66
N ILE A 14 -6.89 -2.20 -4.97
CA ILE A 14 -7.06 -0.77 -5.28
C ILE A 14 -6.62 0.09 -4.08
N ALA A 15 -7.04 -0.28 -2.87
CA ALA A 15 -6.67 0.43 -1.65
C ALA A 15 -5.15 0.47 -1.45
N LEU A 16 -4.47 -0.67 -1.63
CA LEU A 16 -3.02 -0.78 -1.55
C LEU A 16 -2.30 0.12 -2.56
N LEU A 17 -2.77 0.17 -3.81
CA LEU A 17 -2.21 1.08 -4.84
C LEU A 17 -2.40 2.55 -4.48
N CYS A 18 -3.51 2.92 -3.84
CA CYS A 18 -3.79 4.30 -3.42
C CYS A 18 -2.90 4.76 -2.26
N VAL A 19 -2.51 3.85 -1.36
CA VAL A 19 -1.65 4.17 -0.21
C VAL A 19 -0.15 3.93 -0.47
N GLU A 20 0.21 3.63 -1.72
CA GLU A 20 1.60 3.40 -2.15
C GLU A 20 2.56 4.48 -1.63
N HIS A 21 3.70 4.06 -1.09
CA HIS A 21 4.65 4.97 -0.44
C HIS A 21 5.22 5.95 -1.47
N ASN A 22 5.52 5.45 -2.68
CA ASN A 22 5.93 6.31 -3.78
C ASN A 22 4.72 7.09 -4.33
N PRO A 23 4.64 8.42 -4.12
CA PRO A 23 3.49 9.20 -4.57
C PRO A 23 3.33 9.22 -6.10
N ARG A 24 4.42 9.00 -6.86
CA ARG A 24 4.36 8.95 -8.33
C ARG A 24 3.77 7.63 -8.85
N ALA A 25 3.75 6.59 -8.04
CA ALA A 25 3.17 5.29 -8.39
C ALA A 25 1.68 5.21 -8.05
N ARG A 26 1.15 6.15 -7.26
CA ARG A 26 -0.28 6.20 -6.94
C ARG A 26 -1.11 6.45 -8.21
N PRO A 27 -2.22 5.72 -8.41
CA PRO A 27 -3.07 5.92 -9.57
C PRO A 27 -3.80 7.28 -9.49
N MET A 28 -4.02 7.90 -10.65
CA MET A 28 -4.95 9.01 -10.76
C MET A 28 -6.36 8.57 -10.35
N LEU A 29 -7.15 9.48 -9.76
CA LEU A 29 -8.52 9.17 -9.35
C LEU A 29 -9.39 8.67 -10.51
N SER A 30 -9.21 9.21 -11.71
CA SER A 30 -9.89 8.74 -12.93
C SER A 30 -9.55 7.28 -13.27
N ASN A 31 -8.33 6.83 -12.98
CA ASN A 31 -7.93 5.44 -13.13
C ASN A 31 -8.54 4.57 -12.02
N VAL A 32 -8.59 5.06 -10.78
CA VAL A 32 -9.26 4.37 -9.66
C VAL A 32 -10.74 4.11 -9.97
N VAL A 33 -11.46 5.09 -10.53
CA VAL A 33 -12.86 4.90 -10.96
C VAL A 33 -12.95 3.80 -12.02
N LYS A 34 -12.12 3.85 -13.07
CA LYS A 34 -12.09 2.81 -14.10
C LYS A 34 -11.73 1.43 -13.55
N MET A 35 -10.86 1.36 -12.53
CA MET A 35 -10.51 0.15 -11.81
C MET A 35 -11.69 -0.39 -11.00
N LEU A 36 -12.52 0.46 -10.40
CA LEU A 36 -13.74 0.04 -9.70
C LEU A 36 -14.82 -0.43 -10.67
N GLU A 37 -14.95 0.23 -11.82
CA GLU A 37 -15.94 -0.08 -12.86
C GLU A 37 -15.62 -1.36 -13.68
N GLY A 38 -14.52 -2.05 -13.43
CA GLY A 38 -14.17 -3.22 -14.25
C GLY A 38 -13.35 -2.94 -15.50
N LYS A 39 -13.13 -1.67 -15.85
CA LYS A 39 -12.64 -1.25 -17.18
C LYS A 39 -11.11 -1.35 -17.34
N ILE A 40 -10.36 -1.41 -16.24
CA ILE A 40 -8.91 -1.53 -16.22
C ILE A 40 -8.53 -2.72 -15.33
N LYS A 41 -7.53 -3.51 -15.76
CA LYS A 41 -6.93 -4.58 -14.96
C LYS A 41 -6.09 -3.98 -13.83
N LEU A 42 -6.11 -4.64 -12.69
CA LEU A 42 -5.30 -4.23 -11.55
C LEU A 42 -3.89 -4.77 -11.69
N ASP A 43 -2.91 -3.91 -11.47
CA ASP A 43 -1.54 -4.32 -11.30
C ASP A 43 -1.34 -4.85 -9.87
N THR A 44 -0.36 -5.74 -9.70
CA THR A 44 0.01 -6.24 -8.37
C THR A 44 0.64 -5.09 -7.57
N PRO A 45 0.14 -4.76 -6.36
CA PRO A 45 0.77 -3.74 -5.52
C PRO A 45 2.20 -4.13 -5.19
N VAL A 46 3.11 -3.16 -5.25
CA VAL A 46 4.45 -3.33 -4.69
C VAL A 46 4.29 -3.40 -3.17
N ALA A 47 5.05 -4.26 -2.49
CA ALA A 47 4.88 -4.49 -1.05
C ALA A 47 4.96 -3.14 -0.30
N PRO A 48 3.90 -2.75 0.45
CA PRO A 48 3.75 -1.38 0.96
C PRO A 48 4.63 -1.06 2.17
N PHE A 49 5.21 -2.08 2.80
CA PHE A 49 6.01 -1.95 4.00
C PHE A 49 7.42 -2.45 3.71
N TYR A 50 8.36 -1.53 3.59
CA TYR A 50 9.79 -1.83 3.52
C TYR A 50 10.18 -2.82 4.64
N PRO A 51 10.62 -4.04 4.34
CA PRO A 51 11.09 -4.99 5.35
C PRO A 51 12.37 -4.51 6.05
N ASP A 52 13.14 -3.66 5.38
CA ASP A 52 14.53 -3.42 5.74
C ASP A 52 14.72 -2.31 6.78
N TYR A 53 13.68 -1.55 7.13
CA TYR A 53 13.82 -0.46 8.11
C TYR A 53 13.94 -0.96 9.56
N TYR A 54 13.39 -2.14 9.87
CA TYR A 54 13.42 -2.69 11.24
C TYR A 54 14.64 -3.58 11.54
N SER A 55 15.52 -3.84 10.56
CA SER A 55 16.68 -4.73 10.75
C SER A 55 17.98 -3.98 11.09
N SER A 56 17.97 -2.65 11.25
CA SER A 56 19.21 -1.86 11.40
C SER A 56 19.29 -0.94 12.62
N GLU A 57 18.45 -1.10 13.65
CA GLU A 57 18.68 -0.43 14.95
C GLU A 57 18.75 -1.43 16.10
N SER A 58 19.72 -2.33 16.00
CA SER A 58 20.46 -2.83 17.16
C SER A 58 21.74 -2.00 17.29
N SER A 59 21.64 -0.77 17.79
CA SER A 59 22.79 0.01 18.28
C SER A 59 22.30 1.17 19.16
N SER A 60 22.16 0.87 20.45
CA SER A 60 22.20 1.77 21.62
C SER A 60 21.83 3.26 21.42
N MET A 61 20.63 3.66 21.84
CA MET A 61 20.39 5.03 22.29
C MET A 61 20.60 5.12 23.81
N SER A 62 21.65 5.82 24.22
CA SER A 62 21.86 6.24 25.61
C SER A 62 20.90 7.40 25.92
N ASP A 63 19.89 7.18 26.76
CA ASP A 63 18.99 8.24 27.25
C ASP A 63 19.77 9.16 28.20
N SER A 64 20.00 10.41 27.81
CA SER A 64 20.33 11.51 28.72
C SER A 64 19.23 12.55 28.58
N ARG A 65 18.35 12.61 29.57
CA ARG A 65 17.25 13.57 29.63
C ARG A 65 17.70 14.81 30.38
N ASP A 66 17.83 15.90 29.65
CA ASP A 66 17.76 17.26 30.16
C ASP A 66 16.61 17.99 29.44
N TYR A 67 15.43 17.99 30.06
CA TYR A 67 14.48 19.12 30.13
C TYR A 67 13.36 18.83 31.13
#